data_AF-A0A954JVM1-F1
#
_entry.id   AF-A0A954JVM1-F1
#
_cell.length_a   1.000
_cell.length_b   1.000
_cell.length_c   1.000
_cell.angle_alpha   90.00
_cell.angle_beta   90.00
_cell.angle_gamma   90.00
#
_symmetry.space_group_name_H-M   'P 1'
#
loop_
_entity.id
_entity.type
_entity.pdbx_description
1 polymer ?
#
loop_
_entity_poly.entity_id
_entity_poly.type
_entity_poly.pdbx_seq_one_letter_code
_entity_poly.pdbx_strand_id
1 'polypeptide(L)'
;VRLQFEGWPAVQFSGWPSVAVGTFGGEVVSVDAIDNGLGKFRILIRPDPDDNPWPQDRFLRQGVRANAWVLLNQVPLWYEVWRKLNGFPPAVSVEEPGQKDSKSKPPKLPK
;
A
#
# COMPACT_ATOMS: atom_id res chain seq x y z
N VAL A 1 1.16 -1.34 3.07
CA VAL A 1 -0.25 -1.61 3.47
C VAL A 1 -0.37 -1.45 4.97
N ARG A 2 -1.51 -0.99 5.47
CA ARG A 2 -1.83 -1.01 6.91
C ARG A 2 -2.97 -1.98 7.15
N LEU A 3 -2.75 -2.97 8.02
CA LEU A 3 -3.71 -4.02 8.34
C LEU A 3 -4.21 -3.88 9.77
N GLN A 4 -5.48 -4.19 9.98
CA GLN A 4 -6.10 -4.33 11.29
C GLN A 4 -6.81 -5.69 11.34
N PHE A 5 -6.44 -6.53 12.30
CA PHE A 5 -7.03 -7.85 12.48
C PHE A 5 -8.24 -7.78 13.42
N GLU A 6 -9.32 -8.51 13.10
CA GLU A 6 -10.47 -8.63 13.99
C GLU A 6 -10.08 -9.32 15.30
N GLY A 7 -10.60 -8.83 16.42
CA GLY A 7 -10.30 -9.36 17.76
C GLY A 7 -9.01 -8.82 18.38
N TRP A 8 -8.22 -8.00 17.66
CA TRP A 8 -7.09 -7.28 18.22
C TRP A 8 -7.50 -5.83 18.55
N PRO A 9 -7.37 -5.36 19.81
CA PRO A 9 -7.78 -4.01 20.15
C PRO A 9 -6.88 -3.01 19.44
N ALA A 10 -7.48 -2.10 18.67
CA ALA A 10 -6.81 -0.89 18.21
C ALA A 10 -7.12 0.22 19.20
N VAL A 11 -6.17 0.57 20.07
CA VAL A 11 -6.31 1.74 20.92
C VAL A 11 -5.72 2.93 20.15
N GLN A 12 -6.59 3.79 19.61
CA GLN A 12 -6.16 5.04 18.97
C GLN A 12 -6.18 6.18 19.99
N PHE A 13 -5.01 6.77 20.28
CA PHE A 13 -4.91 8.02 21.02
C PHE A 13 -4.77 9.18 20.02
N SER A 14 -5.69 10.15 20.06
CA SER A 14 -5.61 11.36 19.25
C SER A 14 -4.41 12.20 19.69
N GLY A 15 -3.32 12.16 18.93
CA GLY A 15 -2.19 13.09 19.12
C GLY A 15 -0.78 12.50 18.99
N TRP A 16 -0.63 11.17 18.98
CA TRP A 16 0.68 10.51 18.86
C TRP A 16 0.62 9.29 17.92
N PRO A 17 1.12 9.38 16.68
CA PRO A 17 1.04 8.29 15.69
C PRO A 17 1.81 7.01 16.08
N SER A 18 2.81 7.11 16.95
CA SER A 18 3.70 6.00 17.33
C SER A 18 3.03 4.94 18.23
N VAL A 19 1.78 5.16 18.67
CA VAL A 19 1.05 4.27 19.59
C VAL A 19 -0.21 3.70 18.95
N ALA A 20 -0.22 3.53 17.61
CA ALA A 20 -1.26 2.75 16.93
C ALA A 20 -1.07 1.24 17.20
N VAL A 21 -1.17 0.84 18.47
CA VAL A 21 -1.10 -0.55 18.94
C VAL A 21 -2.35 -1.25 18.44
N GLY A 22 -2.28 -1.79 17.22
CA GLY A 22 -3.37 -2.53 16.60
C GLY A 22 -3.48 -2.39 15.09
N THR A 23 -2.63 -1.56 14.46
CA THR A 23 -2.41 -1.64 13.01
C THR A 23 -1.02 -2.17 12.72
N PHE A 24 -0.92 -3.06 11.73
CA PHE A 24 0.31 -3.74 11.36
C PHE A 24 0.73 -3.36 9.94
N GLY A 25 2.04 -3.27 9.71
CA GLY A 25 2.61 -3.07 8.38
C GLY A 25 2.50 -4.34 7.54
N GLY A 26 2.29 -4.19 6.24
CA GLY A 26 2.35 -5.30 5.31
C GLY A 26 2.66 -4.85 3.89
N GLU A 27 3.19 -5.76 3.08
CA GLU A 27 3.55 -5.52 1.69
C GLU A 27 2.69 -6.38 0.76
N VAL A 28 2.17 -5.78 -0.32
CA VAL A 28 1.46 -6.54 -1.36
C VAL A 28 2.49 -7.32 -2.17
N VAL A 29 2.40 -8.65 -2.16
CA VAL A 29 3.31 -9.52 -2.91
C VAL A 29 2.74 -9.93 -4.26
N SER A 30 1.42 -9.96 -4.39
CA SER A 30 0.72 -10.35 -5.60
C SER A 30 -0.67 -9.75 -5.66
N VAL A 31 -1.11 -9.44 -6.86
CA VAL A 31 -2.48 -9.09 -7.21
C VAL A 31 -2.91 -10.07 -8.29
N ASP A 32 -4.00 -10.78 -8.05
CA ASP A 32 -4.54 -11.71 -9.05
C ASP A 32 -5.09 -10.92 -10.24
N ALA A 33 -4.81 -11.39 -11.47
CA ALA A 33 -5.25 -10.73 -12.69
C ALA A 33 -6.76 -10.93 -13.00
N ILE A 34 -7.41 -11.87 -12.30
CA ILE A 34 -8.80 -12.24 -12.51
C ILE A 34 -9.61 -11.77 -11.31
N ASP A 35 -10.74 -11.13 -11.57
CA ASP A 35 -11.67 -10.69 -10.54
C ASP A 35 -12.62 -11.81 -10.11
N ASN A 36 -13.41 -11.55 -9.08
CA ASN A 36 -14.45 -12.48 -8.61
C ASN A 36 -15.77 -12.39 -9.42
N GLY A 37 -15.74 -11.82 -10.63
CA GLY A 37 -16.91 -11.51 -11.46
C GLY A 37 -17.70 -10.27 -11.02
N LEU A 38 -17.27 -9.57 -9.96
CA LEU A 38 -17.87 -8.35 -9.42
C LEU A 38 -16.88 -7.17 -9.39
N GLY A 39 -15.76 -7.27 -10.12
CA GLY A 39 -14.72 -6.25 -10.16
C GLY A 39 -13.84 -6.18 -8.90
N LYS A 40 -13.90 -7.19 -8.02
CA LYS A 40 -13.00 -7.28 -6.86
C LYS A 40 -11.86 -8.25 -7.15
N PHE A 41 -10.64 -7.79 -6.89
CA PHE A 41 -9.42 -8.55 -7.08
C PHE A 41 -8.92 -9.11 -5.75
N ARG A 42 -8.27 -10.28 -5.80
CA ARG A 42 -7.59 -10.85 -4.66
C ARG A 42 -6.16 -10.32 -4.61
N ILE A 43 -5.74 -9.89 -3.42
CA ILE A 43 -4.36 -9.50 -3.14
C ILE A 43 -3.78 -10.41 -2.06
N LEU A 44 -2.50 -10.74 -2.20
CA LEU A 44 -1.72 -11.43 -1.19
C LEU A 44 -0.81 -10.42 -0.51
N ILE A 45 -0.79 -10.47 0.83
CA ILE A 45 -0.03 -9.54 1.65
C ILE A 45 0.88 -10.35 2.56
N ARG A 46 2.15 -9.94 2.66
CA ARG A 46 3.11 -10.47 3.64
C ARG A 46 3.38 -9.45 4.76
N PRO A 47 3.86 -9.89 5.93
CA PRO A 47 4.36 -8.98 6.95
C PRO A 47 5.50 -8.12 6.40
N ASP A 48 5.46 -6.83 6.71
CA ASP A 48 6.53 -5.88 6.42
C ASP A 48 7.70 -6.13 7.40
N PRO A 49 8.92 -6.45 6.91
CA PRO A 49 10.06 -6.74 7.77
C PRO A 49 10.59 -5.51 8.51
N ASP A 50 10.31 -4.30 8.02
CA ASP A 50 10.79 -3.04 8.61
C ASP A 50 9.80 -2.46 9.64
N ASP A 51 8.66 -3.12 9.85
CA ASP A 51 7.63 -2.74 10.81
C ASP A 51 7.49 -3.78 11.94
N ASN A 52 6.59 -3.50 12.88
CA ASN A 52 6.24 -4.40 13.96
C ASN A 52 5.69 -5.73 13.42
N PRO A 53 6.16 -6.87 13.95
CA PRO A 53 5.66 -8.16 13.53
C PRO A 53 4.16 -8.30 13.82
N TRP A 54 3.48 -9.06 12.97
CA TRP A 54 2.09 -9.42 13.19
C TRP A 54 1.93 -10.23 14.50
N PRO A 55 0.75 -10.23 15.13
CA PRO A 55 0.51 -11.05 16.31
C PRO A 55 0.78 -12.53 16.02
N GLN A 56 1.26 -13.25 17.04
CA GLN A 56 1.60 -14.66 16.94
C GLN A 56 0.39 -15.50 16.48
N ASP A 57 0.65 -16.64 15.83
CA ASP A 57 -0.34 -17.58 15.26
C ASP A 57 -1.44 -18.01 16.25
N ARG A 58 -1.14 -18.03 17.56
CA ARG A 58 -2.13 -18.29 18.61
C ARG A 58 -3.31 -17.30 18.58
N PHE A 59 -3.05 -16.07 18.16
CA PHE A 59 -4.00 -14.97 18.04
C PHE A 59 -4.45 -14.76 16.59
N LEU A 60 -3.56 -14.93 15.61
CA LEU A 60 -3.89 -14.90 14.18
C LEU A 60 -4.05 -16.30 13.59
N ARG A 61 -5.23 -16.87 13.79
CA ARG A 61 -5.58 -18.15 13.16
C ARG A 61 -6.00 -17.95 11.71
N GLN A 62 -5.84 -19.00 10.91
CA GLN A 62 -6.44 -19.03 9.57
C GLN A 62 -7.95 -18.79 9.66
N GLY A 63 -8.46 -17.91 8.79
CA GLY A 63 -9.86 -17.50 8.79
C GLY A 63 -10.18 -16.27 9.63
N VAL A 64 -9.21 -15.74 10.39
CA VAL A 64 -9.35 -14.41 11.02
C VAL A 64 -9.52 -13.36 9.93
N ARG A 65 -10.53 -12.51 10.09
CA ARG A 65 -10.77 -11.40 9.17
C ARG A 65 -9.81 -10.25 9.47
N ALA A 66 -9.47 -9.52 8.42
CA ALA A 66 -8.65 -8.32 8.51
C ALA A 66 -9.24 -7.23 7.62
N ASN A 67 -9.15 -6.00 8.08
CA ASN A 67 -9.36 -4.81 7.27
C ASN A 67 -8.00 -4.25 6.88
N ALA A 68 -7.84 -3.86 5.62
CA ALA A 68 -6.56 -3.35 5.13
C ALA A 68 -6.76 -2.07 4.32
N TRP A 69 -5.88 -1.10 4.57
CA TRP A 69 -5.76 0.12 3.77
C TRP A 69 -4.49 0.00 2.92
N VAL A 70 -4.70 -0.06 1.61
CA VAL A 70 -3.63 -0.13 0.61
C VAL A 70 -3.40 1.27 0.06
N LEU A 71 -2.18 1.80 0.25
CA LEU A 71 -1.76 3.04 -0.38
C LEU A 71 -1.23 2.71 -1.77
N LEU A 72 -1.76 3.36 -2.80
CA LEU A 72 -1.31 3.15 -4.18
C LEU A 72 0.09 3.75 -4.40
N ASN A 73 0.30 4.99 -3.97
CA ASN A 73 1.55 5.74 -4.15
C ASN A 73 1.84 6.65 -2.95
N GLN A 74 3.12 6.90 -2.68
CA GLN A 74 3.57 7.92 -1.73
C GLN A 74 3.76 9.24 -2.47
N VAL A 75 2.98 10.26 -2.12
CA VAL A 75 3.02 11.59 -2.73
C VAL A 75 3.24 12.68 -1.68
N PRO A 76 3.83 13.83 -2.05
CA PRO A 76 3.92 14.96 -1.14
C PRO A 76 2.54 15.41 -0.64
N LEU A 77 2.46 15.81 0.64
CA LEU A 77 1.19 16.18 1.28
C LEU A 77 0.45 17.30 0.53
N TRP A 78 1.18 18.32 0.08
CA TRP A 78 0.60 19.45 -0.66
C TRP A 78 -0.09 19.01 -1.96
N TYR A 79 0.49 18.03 -2.66
CA TYR A 79 -0.05 17.52 -3.92
C TYR A 79 -1.37 16.78 -3.66
N GLU A 80 -1.41 15.95 -2.62
CA GLU A 80 -2.62 15.19 -2.26
C GLU A 80 -3.77 16.09 -1.82
N VAL A 81 -3.47 17.19 -1.11
CA VAL A 81 -4.46 18.21 -0.74
C VAL A 81 -5.00 18.91 -1.98
N TRP A 82 -4.12 19.41 -2.85
CA TRP A 82 -4.53 20.06 -4.11
C TRP A 82 -5.35 19.11 -5.00
N ARG A 83 -4.93 17.85 -5.15
CA ARG A 83 -5.63 16.82 -5.94
C ARG A 83 -7.05 16.59 -5.43
N LYS A 84 -7.23 16.47 -4.11
CA LYS A 84 -8.54 16.29 -3.47
C LYS A 84 -9.46 17.49 -3.67
N LEU A 85 -8.93 18.72 -3.56
CA LEU A 85 -9.71 19.95 -3.78
C LEU A 85 -10.22 20.07 -5.22
N ASN A 86 -9.45 19.57 -6.19
CA ASN A 86 -9.82 19.59 -7.61
C ASN A 86 -10.63 18.35 -8.05
N GLY A 87 -10.90 17.39 -7.15
CA GLY A 87 -11.69 16.20 -7.47
C GLY A 87 -11.01 15.21 -8.41
N PHE A 88 -9.70 15.30 -8.61
CA PHE A 88 -8.98 14.33 -9.44
C PHE A 88 -8.93 12.96 -8.75
N PRO A 89 -9.06 11.85 -9.49
CA PRO A 89 -8.96 10.52 -8.91
C PRO A 89 -7.56 10.25 -8.33
N PRO A 90 -7.41 9.31 -7.38
CA PRO A 90 -6.10 8.81 -6.96
C PRO A 90 -5.36 8.23 -8.18
N ALA A 91 -4.09 8.59 -8.35
CA ALA A 91 -3.34 8.21 -9.54
C ALA A 91 -3.26 6.68 -9.72
N VAL A 92 -3.62 6.20 -10.91
CA VAL A 92 -3.19 4.92 -11.46
C VAL A 92 -1.92 5.25 -12.24
N SER A 93 -0.80 4.59 -11.95
CA SER A 93 0.43 4.81 -12.73
C SER A 93 0.14 4.50 -14.19
N VAL A 94 0.34 5.50 -15.05
CA VAL A 94 0.25 5.33 -16.52
C VAL A 94 1.52 4.65 -17.05
N GLU A 95 2.54 4.51 -16.21
CA GLU A 95 3.82 3.90 -16.56
C GLU A 95 3.80 2.40 -16.24
N GLU A 96 4.04 1.59 -17.28
CA GLU A 96 4.30 0.17 -17.17
C GLU A 96 5.52 -0.06 -16.25
N PRO A 97 5.49 -1.05 -15.34
CA PRO A 97 6.62 -1.33 -14.45
C PRO A 97 7.82 -1.82 -15.27
N GLY A 98 8.75 -0.91 -15.60
CA GLY A 98 9.97 -1.25 -16.34
C GLY A 98 10.67 -0.11 -17.07
N GLN A 99 10.02 1.02 -17.35
CA GLN A 99 10.69 2.17 -17.98
C GLN A 99 11.43 3.02 -16.93
N LYS A 100 12.64 2.60 -16.58
CA LYS A 100 13.64 3.55 -16.07
C LYS A 100 14.02 4.47 -17.22
N ASP A 101 13.84 5.78 -17.02
CA ASP A 101 14.35 6.84 -17.88
C ASP A 101 15.85 6.67 -18.17
N SER A 102 16.19 5.90 -19.20
CA SER A 102 17.48 6.04 -19.84
C SER A 102 17.41 7.32 -20.65
N LYS A 103 17.83 8.44 -20.05
CA LYS A 103 18.11 9.68 -20.78
C LYS A 103 18.95 9.34 -22.01
N SER A 104 18.35 9.39 -23.19
CA SER A 104 19.02 9.22 -24.47
C SER A 104 20.07 10.32 -24.60
N LYS A 105 21.35 9.98 -24.40
CA LYS A 105 22.44 10.88 -24.78
C LYS A 105 22.38 11.03 -26.30
N PRO A 106 22.33 12.27 -26.84
CA PRO A 106 22.32 12.46 -28.28
C PRO A 106 23.62 11.87 -28.89
N PRO A 107 23.54 11.21 -30.06
CA PRO A 107 24.70 10.58 -30.68
C PRO A 107 25.74 11.64 -31.04
N LYS A 108 27.00 11.39 -30.65
CA LYS A 108 28.12 12.27 -31.01
C LYS A 108 28.38 12.13 -32.51
N LEU A 109 28.23 13.23 -33.24
CA LEU A 109 28.61 13.30 -34.65
C LEU A 109 30.15 13.26 -34.74
N PRO A 110 30.73 12.40 -35.59
CA PRO A 110 32.16 12.42 -35.87
C PRO A 110 32.52 13.71 -36.61
N LYS A 111 33.72 14.21 -36.33
CA LYS A 111 34.27 15.46 -36.86
C LYS A 111 34.99 15.23 -38.18
#